data_AF-A0AAU1JL14-F1
#
_entry.id   AF-A0AAU1JL14-F1
#
_cell.length_a   1.000
_cell.length_b   1.000
_cell.length_c   1.000
_cell.angle_alpha   90.00
_cell.angle_beta   90.00
_cell.angle_gamma   90.00
#
_symmetry.space_group_name_H-M   'P 1'
#
loop_
_entity.id
_entity.type
_entity.pdbx_description
1 polymer ?
#
loop_
_entity_poly.entity_id
_entity_poly.type
_entity_poly.pdbx_seq_one_letter_code
_entity_poly.pdbx_strand_id
1 'polypeptide(L)'
;MPSVFETLVRHSDNPSSFLALNQGNEYFRDPRFDGTCVYRRSGRHLLQFAGPFAAEEQRADLLDAFAAQARPRRLVAVQLQRADAELYAAHGFTVNQLGASYAVDLGRFTLRGSAFVRLRNKISRARRAGLEVVEAPPVADDEAQNELDLIDRAWLQGKGGAKELRFLVGERTGLAQRHRRLFVGRVGGAAVGYISYSPVFGSRPGWLHDLSRRSPDAPPGVMEALNATAMERMSADGAGWLHFGFTPFTGLSDEHELPCASRTFTRCVRLLARYGERIYPAAAQLEYKRKWAPHVVLPEYIAFQGRPGPAAVWQLLRATRAV
;
A
#
# COMPACT_ATOMS: atom_id res chain seq x y z
N MET A 1 -23.42 -12.95 6.00
CA MET A 1 -22.32 -11.99 6.25
C MET A 1 -21.88 -11.41 4.92
N PRO A 2 -21.64 -10.10 4.82
CA PRO A 2 -21.16 -9.49 3.58
C PRO A 2 -19.82 -10.09 3.13
N SER A 3 -19.53 -9.95 1.84
CA SER A 3 -18.20 -10.20 1.29
C SER A 3 -17.18 -9.25 1.91
N VAL A 4 -15.89 -9.62 1.92
CA VAL A 4 -14.84 -8.74 2.45
C VAL A 4 -14.84 -7.41 1.70
N PHE A 5 -15.03 -7.42 0.39
CA PHE A 5 -15.12 -6.19 -0.41
C PHE A 5 -16.23 -5.26 0.08
N GLU A 6 -17.44 -5.78 0.32
CA GLU A 6 -18.55 -4.98 0.87
C GLU A 6 -18.22 -4.44 2.28
N THR A 7 -17.56 -5.23 3.12
CA THR A 7 -17.07 -4.76 4.43
C THR A 7 -16.09 -3.59 4.27
N LEU A 8 -15.16 -3.65 3.31
CA LEU A 8 -14.22 -2.57 3.05
C LEU A 8 -14.92 -1.30 2.56
N VAL A 9 -15.88 -1.43 1.63
CA VAL A 9 -16.67 -0.31 1.10
C VAL A 9 -17.41 0.41 2.23
N ARG A 10 -17.97 -0.33 3.18
CA ARG A 10 -18.76 0.23 4.29
C ARG A 10 -17.92 0.83 5.41
N HIS A 11 -16.79 0.19 5.75
CA HIS A 11 -16.16 0.42 7.05
C HIS A 11 -14.68 0.82 6.98
N SER A 12 -14.06 0.81 5.80
CA SER A 12 -12.64 1.12 5.71
C SER A 12 -12.36 2.61 5.62
N ASP A 13 -11.36 3.06 6.39
CA ASP A 13 -10.71 4.37 6.24
C ASP A 13 -9.20 4.25 5.96
N ASN A 14 -8.72 3.03 5.69
CA ASN A 14 -7.31 2.79 5.41
C ASN A 14 -7.04 2.94 3.89
N PRO A 15 -6.11 3.81 3.45
CA PRO A 15 -5.77 3.98 2.04
C PRO A 15 -5.27 2.73 1.32
N SER A 16 -4.76 1.74 2.06
CA SER A 16 -4.28 0.47 1.52
C SER A 16 -5.29 -0.66 1.67
N SER A 17 -6.50 -0.39 2.14
CA SER A 17 -7.48 -1.41 2.52
C SER A 17 -7.79 -2.45 1.46
N PHE A 18 -7.71 -2.11 0.18
CA PHE A 18 -7.93 -3.06 -0.91
C PHE A 18 -6.95 -4.26 -0.90
N LEU A 19 -5.76 -4.10 -0.29
CA LEU A 19 -4.80 -5.18 -0.09
C LEU A 19 -5.34 -6.29 0.83
N ALA A 20 -6.40 -6.02 1.58
CA ALA A 20 -7.12 -7.06 2.32
C ALA A 20 -7.63 -8.19 1.42
N LEU A 21 -7.90 -7.90 0.14
CA LEU A 21 -8.40 -8.86 -0.85
C LEU A 21 -7.30 -9.67 -1.54
N ASN A 22 -6.02 -9.41 -1.22
CA ASN A 22 -4.90 -10.16 -1.78
C ASN A 22 -5.02 -11.66 -1.47
N GLN A 23 -4.57 -12.49 -2.41
CA GLN A 23 -4.58 -13.94 -2.27
C GLN A 23 -3.74 -14.40 -1.08
N GLY A 24 -4.23 -15.43 -0.38
CA GLY A 24 -3.58 -16.00 0.79
C GLY A 24 -3.80 -15.23 2.09
N ASN A 25 -4.61 -14.17 2.09
CA ASN A 25 -5.13 -13.59 3.32
C ASN A 25 -6.23 -14.49 3.91
N GLU A 26 -6.22 -14.61 5.24
CA GLU A 26 -7.26 -15.24 6.04
C GLU A 26 -8.12 -14.16 6.70
N TYR A 27 -9.37 -14.52 7.02
CA TYR A 27 -10.35 -13.60 7.59
C TYR A 27 -10.87 -14.16 8.90
N PHE A 28 -10.75 -13.40 9.98
CA PHE A 28 -11.51 -13.66 11.18
C PHE A 28 -12.84 -12.91 11.09
N ARG A 29 -13.91 -13.64 11.41
CA ARG A 29 -15.30 -13.21 11.35
C ARG A 29 -16.03 -13.82 12.54
N ASP A 30 -16.90 -13.04 13.15
CA ASP A 30 -17.75 -13.48 14.26
C ASP A 30 -19.19 -13.05 13.94
N PRO A 31 -20.20 -13.93 14.07
CA PRO A 31 -21.59 -13.61 13.74
C PRO A 31 -22.16 -12.41 14.50
N ARG A 32 -21.55 -12.00 15.62
CA ARG A 32 -21.97 -10.86 16.43
C ARG A 32 -21.66 -9.50 15.79
N PHE A 33 -20.74 -9.45 14.82
CA PHE A 33 -20.24 -8.19 14.26
C PHE A 33 -20.41 -8.16 12.73
N ASP A 34 -20.76 -7.00 12.18
CA ASP A 34 -20.64 -6.75 10.75
C ASP A 34 -19.22 -6.26 10.45
N GLY A 35 -18.27 -7.20 10.48
CA GLY A 35 -16.87 -6.84 10.32
C GLY A 35 -15.92 -8.01 10.14
N THR A 36 -14.67 -7.68 9.82
CA THR A 36 -13.61 -8.68 9.66
C THR A 36 -12.24 -8.17 10.08
N CYS A 37 -11.44 -9.04 10.68
CA CYS A 37 -9.99 -8.84 10.81
C CYS A 37 -9.27 -9.66 9.73
N VAL A 38 -8.36 -9.02 9.01
CA VAL A 38 -7.62 -9.63 7.89
C VAL A 38 -6.22 -9.98 8.36
N TYR A 39 -5.76 -11.21 8.15
CA TYR A 39 -4.47 -11.64 8.67
C TYR A 39 -3.80 -12.73 7.85
N ARG A 40 -2.54 -13.02 8.16
CA ARG A 40 -1.82 -14.22 7.74
C ARG A 40 -1.20 -14.94 8.92
N ARG A 41 -1.14 -16.26 8.87
CA ARG A 41 -0.41 -17.09 9.85
C ARG A 41 1.07 -17.15 9.51
N SER A 42 1.93 -16.89 10.48
CA SER A 42 3.39 -17.01 10.32
C SER A 42 4.04 -17.44 11.65
N GLY A 43 4.38 -18.74 11.74
CA GLY A 43 4.88 -19.36 12.96
C GLY A 43 3.90 -19.21 14.13
N ARG A 44 4.37 -18.59 15.23
CA ARG A 44 3.57 -18.32 16.44
C ARG A 44 2.81 -16.98 16.40
N HIS A 45 2.71 -16.34 15.23
CA HIS A 45 2.06 -15.04 15.08
C HIS A 45 0.90 -15.10 14.09
N LEU A 46 -0.13 -14.31 14.37
CA LEU A 46 -1.07 -13.85 13.35
C LEU A 46 -0.69 -12.41 13.00
N LEU A 47 -0.35 -12.21 11.74
CA LEU A 47 0.05 -10.92 11.20
C LEU A 47 -1.19 -10.27 10.62
N GLN A 48 -1.77 -9.34 11.36
CA GLN A 48 -2.96 -8.62 10.96
C GLN A 48 -2.59 -7.44 10.05
N PHE A 49 -3.36 -7.30 8.98
CA PHE A 49 -3.30 -6.16 8.09
C PHE A 49 -4.33 -5.12 8.54
N ALA A 50 -3.87 -3.88 8.77
CA ALA A 50 -4.67 -2.79 9.31
C ALA A 50 -5.37 -3.15 10.64
N GLY A 51 -6.34 -2.33 11.07
CA GLY A 51 -7.23 -2.64 12.20
C GLY A 51 -8.43 -3.49 11.78
N PRO A 52 -9.38 -3.75 12.69
CA PRO A 52 -10.64 -4.39 12.37
C PRO A 52 -11.44 -3.55 11.36
N PHE A 53 -11.87 -4.15 10.25
CA PHE A 53 -12.80 -3.51 9.31
C PHE A 53 -14.22 -3.73 9.81
N ALA A 54 -14.73 -2.79 10.61
CA ALA A 54 -16.08 -2.79 11.18
C ALA A 54 -16.54 -1.36 11.47
N ALA A 55 -17.83 -1.19 11.78
CA ALA A 55 -18.36 0.03 12.36
C ALA A 55 -17.57 0.42 13.63
N GLU A 56 -17.38 1.71 13.87
CA GLU A 56 -16.51 2.23 14.92
C GLU A 56 -16.84 1.64 16.30
N GLU A 57 -18.13 1.51 16.61
CA GLU A 57 -18.65 1.01 17.87
C GLU A 57 -18.38 -0.49 18.08
N GLN A 58 -18.09 -1.24 17.01
CA GLN A 58 -17.84 -2.68 17.03
C GLN A 58 -16.36 -3.06 16.97
N ARG A 59 -15.46 -2.10 16.67
CA ARG A 59 -14.04 -2.42 16.44
C ARG A 59 -13.35 -2.98 17.68
N ALA A 60 -13.65 -2.44 18.85
CA ALA A 60 -13.08 -2.90 20.13
C ALA A 60 -13.46 -4.35 20.43
N ASP A 61 -14.75 -4.67 20.40
CA ASP A 61 -15.23 -6.02 20.68
C ASP A 61 -14.76 -7.04 19.64
N LEU A 62 -14.68 -6.64 18.37
CA LEU A 62 -14.15 -7.49 17.31
C LEU A 62 -12.63 -7.75 17.48
N LEU A 63 -11.87 -6.74 17.91
CA LEU A 63 -10.45 -6.90 18.25
C LEU A 63 -10.27 -7.88 19.41
N ASP A 64 -11.07 -7.77 20.47
CA ASP A 64 -11.00 -8.67 21.62
C ASP A 64 -11.36 -10.10 21.27
N ALA A 65 -12.44 -10.29 20.49
CA ALA A 65 -12.82 -11.61 19.97
C ALA A 65 -11.71 -12.23 19.12
N PHE A 66 -11.06 -11.43 18.26
CA PHE A 66 -9.95 -11.91 17.46
C PHE A 66 -8.72 -12.24 18.30
N ALA A 67 -8.37 -11.40 19.27
CA ALA A 67 -7.25 -11.61 20.19
C ALA A 67 -7.44 -12.84 21.07
N ALA A 68 -8.69 -13.15 21.47
CA ALA A 68 -9.03 -14.37 22.18
C ALA A 68 -8.84 -15.60 21.28
N GLN A 69 -9.38 -15.57 20.06
CA GLN A 69 -9.26 -16.66 19.07
C GLN A 69 -7.81 -16.89 18.62
N ALA A 70 -6.98 -15.86 18.66
CA ALA A 70 -5.57 -15.95 18.27
C ALA A 70 -4.77 -16.88 19.19
N ARG A 71 -5.18 -17.06 20.45
CA ARG A 71 -4.42 -17.85 21.44
C ARG A 71 -4.26 -19.31 20.98
N PRO A 72 -3.07 -19.92 21.18
CA PRO A 72 -1.90 -19.41 21.90
C PRO A 72 -0.94 -18.56 21.04
N ARG A 73 -1.30 -18.20 19.80
CA ARG A 73 -0.52 -17.29 18.94
C ARG A 73 -0.65 -15.84 19.42
N ARG A 74 0.27 -14.99 18.97
CA ARG A 74 0.29 -13.55 19.28
C ARG A 74 -0.06 -12.73 18.05
N LEU A 75 -0.81 -11.64 18.25
CA LEU A 75 -1.12 -10.68 17.20
C LEU A 75 0.04 -9.70 16.97
N VAL A 76 0.29 -9.42 15.70
CA VAL A 76 1.08 -8.27 15.24
C VAL A 76 0.27 -7.58 14.15
N ALA A 77 -0.21 -6.36 14.39
CA ALA A 77 -0.95 -5.60 13.39
C ALA A 77 -0.04 -4.57 12.74
N VAL A 78 -0.11 -4.43 11.42
CA VAL A 78 0.77 -3.56 10.63
C VAL A 78 -0.05 -2.71 9.66
N GLN A 79 0.46 -1.52 9.32
CA GLN A 79 -0.25 -0.51 8.52
C GLN A 79 -1.55 -0.04 9.20
N LEU A 80 -1.50 0.10 10.52
CA LEU A 80 -2.60 0.71 11.28
C LEU A 80 -2.63 2.22 10.98
N GLN A 81 -3.82 2.78 10.77
CA GLN A 81 -4.05 4.22 10.79
C GLN A 81 -4.14 4.70 12.26
N ARG A 82 -4.12 6.01 12.49
CA ARG A 82 -4.08 6.59 13.84
C ARG A 82 -5.20 6.08 14.77
N ALA A 83 -6.45 6.06 14.31
CA ALA A 83 -7.58 5.60 15.11
C ALA A 83 -7.42 4.12 15.54
N ASP A 84 -6.98 3.25 14.64
CA ASP A 84 -6.70 1.86 14.98
C ASP A 84 -5.48 1.74 15.92
N ALA A 85 -4.45 2.56 15.72
CA ALA A 85 -3.28 2.58 16.60
C ALA A 85 -3.66 2.92 18.05
N GLU A 86 -4.54 3.91 18.23
CA GLU A 86 -5.08 4.31 19.54
C GLU A 86 -5.96 3.21 20.16
N LEU A 87 -6.81 2.57 19.36
CA LEU A 87 -7.59 1.40 19.79
C LEU A 87 -6.68 0.29 20.31
N TYR A 88 -5.62 -0.05 19.58
CA TYR A 88 -4.70 -1.12 19.99
C TYR A 88 -3.94 -0.75 21.26
N ALA A 89 -3.54 0.52 21.41
CA ALA A 89 -2.93 1.02 22.64
C ALA A 89 -3.86 0.86 23.86
N ALA A 90 -5.15 1.19 23.69
CA ALA A 90 -6.16 1.02 24.74
C ALA A 90 -6.37 -0.46 25.12
N HIS A 91 -6.19 -1.39 24.17
CA HIS A 91 -6.24 -2.84 24.41
C HIS A 91 -4.88 -3.45 24.82
N GLY A 92 -3.95 -2.63 25.31
CA GLY A 92 -2.71 -3.08 25.94
C GLY A 92 -1.61 -3.52 24.97
N PHE A 93 -1.72 -3.18 23.68
CA PHE A 93 -0.65 -3.44 22.72
C PHE A 93 0.48 -2.42 22.88
N THR A 94 1.70 -2.84 22.55
CA THR A 94 2.79 -1.91 22.30
C THR A 94 2.68 -1.40 20.87
N VAL A 95 2.51 -0.09 20.69
CA VAL A 95 2.25 0.52 19.38
C VAL A 95 3.34 1.54 19.07
N ASN A 96 3.94 1.41 17.90
CA ASN A 96 5.01 2.30 17.43
C ASN A 96 4.67 2.84 16.05
N GLN A 97 5.10 4.07 15.75
CA GLN A 97 5.11 4.52 14.37
C GLN A 97 6.09 3.67 13.56
N LEU A 98 5.65 3.19 12.39
CA LEU A 98 6.47 2.40 11.47
C LEU A 98 6.86 3.19 10.23
N GLY A 99 5.99 4.10 9.77
CA GLY A 99 6.23 4.89 8.58
C GLY A 99 5.10 5.87 8.30
N ALA A 100 4.86 6.15 7.02
CA ALA A 100 3.79 7.03 6.59
C ALA A 100 3.28 6.68 5.18
N SER A 101 2.03 7.05 4.90
CA SER A 101 1.46 7.14 3.55
C SER A 101 1.30 8.59 3.11
N TYR A 102 1.15 8.77 1.80
CA TYR A 102 1.16 10.09 1.15
C TYR A 102 0.01 10.15 0.16
N ALA A 103 -0.70 11.27 0.11
CA ALA A 103 -1.84 11.43 -0.79
C ALA A 103 -1.87 12.81 -1.43
N VAL A 104 -2.38 12.85 -2.66
CA VAL A 104 -2.66 14.08 -3.43
C VAL A 104 -4.17 14.21 -3.56
N ASP A 105 -4.71 15.30 -3.04
CA ASP A 105 -6.02 15.83 -3.42
C ASP A 105 -6.05 16.12 -4.94
N LEU A 106 -6.87 15.37 -5.66
CA LEU A 106 -7.02 15.46 -7.11
C LEU A 106 -7.82 16.69 -7.54
N GLY A 107 -8.71 17.22 -6.70
CA GLY A 107 -9.40 18.49 -6.95
C GLY A 107 -8.44 19.69 -6.99
N ARG A 108 -7.26 19.54 -6.38
CA ARG A 108 -6.18 20.53 -6.36
C ARG A 108 -4.97 20.13 -7.22
N PHE A 109 -5.05 19.00 -7.91
CA PHE A 109 -3.93 18.48 -8.68
C PHE A 109 -3.55 19.44 -9.81
N THR A 110 -2.27 19.79 -9.87
CA THR A 110 -1.70 20.56 -10.96
C THR A 110 -0.26 20.17 -11.18
N LEU A 111 0.16 20.22 -12.43
CA LEU A 111 1.56 20.17 -12.81
C LEU A 111 2.09 21.54 -13.23
N ARG A 112 1.37 22.65 -12.97
CA ARG A 112 1.83 24.01 -13.29
C ARG A 112 2.77 24.55 -12.21
N GLY A 113 3.64 25.49 -12.57
CA GLY A 113 4.58 26.14 -11.65
C GLY A 113 6.00 25.56 -11.68
N SER A 114 6.93 26.24 -10.99
CA SER A 114 8.37 25.93 -11.03
C SER A 114 8.72 24.59 -10.37
N ALA A 115 7.99 24.20 -9.32
CA ALA A 115 8.20 22.95 -8.59
C ALA A 115 8.11 21.70 -9.48
N PHE A 116 7.28 21.73 -10.53
CA PHE A 116 7.03 20.58 -11.41
C PHE A 116 7.79 20.62 -12.74
N VAL A 117 8.69 21.59 -12.98
CA VAL A 117 9.44 21.70 -14.25
C VAL A 117 10.18 20.40 -14.59
N ARG A 118 10.87 19.80 -13.60
CA ARG A 118 11.59 18.54 -13.80
C ARG A 118 10.65 17.38 -14.15
N LEU A 119 9.48 17.33 -13.51
CA LEU A 119 8.46 16.32 -13.76
C LEU A 119 7.87 16.47 -15.18
N ARG A 120 7.44 17.68 -15.55
CA ARG A 120 6.95 17.98 -16.91
C ARG A 120 7.98 17.63 -17.98
N ASN A 121 9.26 17.97 -17.78
CA ASN A 121 10.32 17.65 -18.72
C ASN A 121 10.52 16.14 -18.93
N LYS A 122 10.39 15.33 -17.88
CA LYS A 122 10.41 13.86 -17.99
C LYS A 122 9.22 13.33 -18.78
N ILE A 123 8.01 13.82 -18.48
CA ILE A 123 6.78 13.43 -19.18
C ILE A 123 6.89 13.78 -20.67
N SER A 124 7.28 15.01 -21.01
CA SER A 124 7.48 15.45 -22.40
C SER A 124 8.58 14.67 -23.12
N ARG A 125 9.63 14.23 -22.42
CA ARG A 125 10.67 13.37 -23.01
C ARG A 125 10.11 12.00 -23.36
N ALA A 126 9.35 11.38 -22.45
CA ALA A 126 8.74 10.08 -22.70
C ALA A 126 7.76 10.13 -23.88
N ARG A 127 6.88 11.16 -23.94
CA ARG A 127 5.96 11.36 -25.08
C ARG A 127 6.69 11.56 -26.40
N ARG A 128 7.78 12.34 -26.43
CA ARG A 128 8.63 12.51 -27.64
C ARG A 128 9.34 11.23 -28.08
N ALA A 129 9.55 10.28 -27.17
CA ALA A 129 10.09 8.97 -27.49
C ALA A 129 9.01 7.99 -28.02
N GLY A 130 7.82 8.48 -28.36
CA GLY A 130 6.72 7.67 -28.89
C GLY A 130 5.89 6.96 -27.82
N LEU A 131 5.96 7.40 -26.55
CA LEU A 131 5.12 6.84 -25.50
C LEU A 131 3.66 7.27 -25.66
N GLU A 132 2.80 6.27 -25.80
CA GLU A 132 1.35 6.38 -25.68
C GLU A 132 0.91 5.78 -24.34
N VAL A 133 -0.09 6.39 -23.69
CA VAL A 133 -0.65 5.87 -22.44
C VAL A 133 -2.13 5.59 -22.65
N VAL A 134 -2.54 4.37 -22.37
CA VAL A 134 -3.94 3.92 -22.50
C VAL A 134 -4.45 3.38 -21.17
N GLU A 135 -5.72 3.64 -20.87
CA GLU A 135 -6.44 2.92 -19.82
C GLU A 135 -6.91 1.58 -20.40
N ALA A 136 -6.34 0.49 -19.90
CA ALA A 136 -6.69 -0.85 -20.33
C ALA A 136 -7.92 -1.35 -19.56
N PRO A 137 -8.68 -2.31 -20.13
CA PRO A 137 -9.73 -3.00 -19.40
C PRO A 137 -9.21 -3.59 -18.08
N PRO A 138 -9.99 -3.55 -16.98
CA PRO A 138 -9.58 -4.09 -15.68
C PRO A 138 -9.20 -5.58 -15.72
N VAL A 139 -9.85 -6.33 -16.61
CA VAL A 139 -9.52 -7.71 -16.96
C VAL A 139 -8.96 -7.67 -18.37
N ALA A 140 -7.64 -7.66 -18.48
CA ALA A 140 -6.97 -7.73 -19.77
C ALA A 140 -7.16 -9.13 -20.39
N ASP A 141 -7.25 -9.19 -21.71
CA ASP A 141 -7.23 -10.45 -22.46
C ASP A 141 -5.88 -11.17 -22.32
N ASP A 142 -5.82 -12.41 -22.78
CA ASP A 142 -4.63 -13.26 -22.62
C ASP A 142 -3.38 -12.63 -23.25
N GLU A 143 -3.52 -11.93 -24.38
CA GLU A 143 -2.42 -11.24 -25.06
C GLU A 143 -1.87 -10.10 -24.20
N ALA A 144 -2.74 -9.22 -23.71
CA ALA A 144 -2.34 -8.13 -22.84
C ALA A 144 -1.78 -8.65 -21.50
N GLN A 145 -2.33 -9.73 -20.93
CA GLN A 145 -1.73 -10.35 -19.73
C GLN A 145 -0.33 -10.87 -20.00
N ASN A 146 -0.10 -11.51 -21.15
CA ASN A 146 1.22 -12.02 -21.54
C ASN A 146 2.25 -10.89 -21.67
N GLU A 147 1.89 -9.73 -22.21
CA GLU A 147 2.79 -8.58 -22.27
C GLU A 147 3.16 -8.05 -20.87
N LEU A 148 2.18 -7.96 -19.96
CA LEU A 148 2.42 -7.50 -18.59
C LEU A 148 3.24 -8.51 -17.79
N ASP A 149 3.05 -9.81 -18.03
CA ASP A 149 3.87 -10.89 -17.48
C ASP A 149 5.35 -10.75 -17.88
N LEU A 150 5.63 -10.33 -19.12
CA LEU A 150 7.00 -10.09 -19.59
C LEU A 150 7.62 -8.91 -18.86
N ILE A 151 6.87 -7.81 -18.67
CA ILE A 151 7.31 -6.66 -17.87
C ILE A 151 7.61 -7.10 -16.43
N ASP A 152 6.73 -7.91 -15.83
CA ASP A 152 6.88 -8.41 -14.46
C ASP A 152 8.17 -9.24 -14.30
N ARG A 153 8.40 -10.18 -15.22
CA ARG A 153 9.59 -11.03 -15.23
C ARG A 153 10.87 -10.20 -15.41
N ALA A 154 10.90 -9.30 -16.39
CA ALA A 154 12.05 -8.45 -16.63
C ALA A 154 12.35 -7.52 -15.44
N TRP A 155 11.30 -6.97 -14.81
CA TRP A 155 11.43 -6.13 -13.63
C TRP A 155 12.01 -6.90 -12.42
N LEU A 156 11.52 -8.12 -12.16
CA LEU A 156 12.03 -8.98 -11.09
C LEU A 156 13.49 -9.39 -11.33
N GLN A 157 13.85 -9.74 -12.57
CA GLN A 157 15.23 -10.05 -12.95
C GLN A 157 16.16 -8.85 -12.71
N GLY A 158 15.74 -7.64 -13.11
CA GLY A 158 16.49 -6.41 -12.85
C GLY A 158 16.66 -6.06 -11.36
N LYS A 159 15.90 -6.69 -10.46
CA LYS A 159 16.04 -6.59 -8.99
C LYS A 159 16.97 -7.66 -8.41
N GLY A 160 17.75 -8.36 -9.23
CA GLY A 160 18.66 -9.42 -8.80
C GLY A 160 17.95 -10.75 -8.51
N GLY A 161 16.82 -11.01 -9.20
CA GLY A 161 16.05 -12.25 -8.99
C GLY A 161 15.28 -12.28 -7.67
N ALA A 162 14.98 -11.10 -7.10
CA ALA A 162 14.18 -10.99 -5.88
C ALA A 162 12.81 -11.65 -6.07
N LYS A 163 12.25 -12.17 -4.96
CA LYS A 163 10.89 -12.71 -4.97
C LYS A 163 9.87 -11.57 -5.02
N GLU A 164 8.76 -11.83 -5.68
CA GLU A 164 7.61 -10.93 -5.61
C GLU A 164 7.09 -10.85 -4.17
N LEU A 165 7.06 -9.61 -3.65
CA LEU A 165 6.51 -9.31 -2.34
C LEU A 165 5.00 -9.56 -2.34
N ARG A 166 4.48 -9.98 -1.18
CA ARG A 166 3.04 -10.25 -0.99
C ARG A 166 2.55 -9.61 0.30
N PHE A 167 1.26 -9.79 0.59
CA PHE A 167 0.58 -9.32 1.80
C PHE A 167 0.37 -7.80 1.80
N LEU A 168 1.44 -7.02 1.93
CA LEU A 168 1.42 -5.55 2.03
C LEU A 168 1.67 -4.84 0.69
N VAL A 169 1.53 -5.57 -0.41
CA VAL A 169 1.75 -5.11 -1.79
C VAL A 169 0.63 -5.69 -2.65
N GLY A 170 0.11 -4.94 -3.61
CA GLY A 170 -0.94 -5.40 -4.50
C GLY A 170 -0.57 -6.56 -5.40
N GLU A 171 -1.60 -7.08 -6.07
CA GLU A 171 -1.50 -8.18 -7.02
C GLU A 171 -2.05 -7.71 -8.38
N ARG A 172 -1.50 -8.23 -9.48
CA ARG A 172 -1.99 -7.93 -10.85
C ARG A 172 -3.05 -8.94 -11.34
N THR A 173 -3.16 -10.09 -10.68
CA THR A 173 -4.08 -11.16 -11.09
C THR A 173 -5.14 -11.44 -10.02
N GLY A 174 -6.13 -12.27 -10.35
CA GLY A 174 -7.20 -12.68 -9.44
C GLY A 174 -8.50 -11.89 -9.57
N LEU A 175 -9.52 -12.30 -8.80
CA LEU A 175 -10.88 -11.79 -8.98
C LEU A 175 -11.02 -10.29 -8.65
N ALA A 176 -10.15 -9.75 -7.80
CA ALA A 176 -10.20 -8.35 -7.39
C ALA A 176 -9.84 -7.37 -8.52
N GLN A 177 -9.26 -7.84 -9.63
CA GLN A 177 -8.84 -6.98 -10.75
C GLN A 177 -9.99 -6.20 -11.39
N ARG A 178 -11.21 -6.76 -11.39
CA ARG A 178 -12.41 -6.09 -11.93
C ARG A 178 -12.72 -4.72 -11.29
N HIS A 179 -12.20 -4.46 -10.09
CA HIS A 179 -12.41 -3.22 -9.36
C HIS A 179 -11.25 -2.23 -9.51
N ARG A 180 -10.14 -2.66 -10.13
CA ARG A 180 -8.94 -1.85 -10.31
C ARG A 180 -9.01 -1.12 -11.65
N ARG A 181 -8.28 -0.02 -11.74
CA ARG A 181 -7.95 0.63 -13.01
C ARG A 181 -6.55 0.27 -13.41
N LEU A 182 -6.31 0.08 -14.70
CA LEU A 182 -5.00 -0.28 -15.23
C LEU A 182 -4.61 0.70 -16.33
N PHE A 183 -3.47 1.35 -16.17
CA PHE A 183 -2.90 2.21 -17.21
C PHE A 183 -1.64 1.56 -17.76
N VAL A 184 -1.54 1.46 -19.08
CA VAL A 184 -0.43 0.82 -19.79
C VAL A 184 0.23 1.84 -20.70
N GLY A 185 1.56 1.91 -20.62
CA GLY A 185 2.41 2.72 -21.48
C GLY A 185 2.94 1.87 -22.62
N ARG A 186 2.76 2.34 -23.87
CA ARG A 186 3.18 1.64 -25.09
C ARG A 186 4.15 2.48 -25.91
N VAL A 187 5.13 1.84 -26.52
CA VAL A 187 6.05 2.47 -27.49
C VAL A 187 6.12 1.56 -28.71
N GLY A 188 5.74 2.07 -29.89
CA GLY A 188 5.67 1.26 -31.10
C GLY A 188 4.71 0.06 -30.98
N GLY A 189 3.60 0.23 -30.26
CA GLY A 189 2.61 -0.83 -30.00
C GLY A 189 2.91 -1.75 -28.82
N ALA A 190 4.19 -1.91 -28.43
CA ALA A 190 4.58 -2.81 -27.34
C ALA A 190 4.44 -2.17 -25.96
N ALA A 191 3.95 -2.93 -24.97
CA ALA A 191 3.87 -2.46 -23.58
C ALA A 191 5.27 -2.30 -22.98
N VAL A 192 5.55 -1.12 -22.42
CA VAL A 192 6.83 -0.80 -21.77
C VAL A 192 6.70 -0.52 -20.28
N GLY A 193 5.48 -0.36 -19.77
CA GLY A 193 5.21 -0.21 -18.33
C GLY A 193 3.73 -0.09 -18.03
N TYR A 194 3.37 -0.26 -16.76
CA TYR A 194 2.00 -0.14 -16.31
C TYR A 194 1.91 0.38 -14.88
N ILE A 195 0.75 0.93 -14.53
CA ILE A 195 0.35 1.22 -13.15
C ILE A 195 -1.07 0.69 -12.92
N SER A 196 -1.26 -0.08 -11.86
CA SER A 196 -2.58 -0.47 -11.37
C SER A 196 -3.00 0.40 -10.20
N TYR A 197 -4.30 0.72 -10.16
CA TYR A 197 -4.89 1.55 -9.13
C TYR A 197 -6.04 0.82 -8.46
N SER A 198 -5.97 0.70 -7.14
CA SER A 198 -7.01 0.08 -6.31
C SER A 198 -7.97 1.12 -5.74
N PRO A 199 -9.25 0.82 -5.58
CA PRO A 199 -10.18 1.76 -4.99
C PRO A 199 -9.84 1.98 -3.50
N VAL A 200 -10.03 3.22 -3.05
CA VAL A 200 -9.92 3.65 -1.66
C VAL A 200 -11.27 4.20 -1.21
N PHE A 201 -11.70 3.79 -0.02
CA PHE A 201 -12.99 4.13 0.58
C PHE A 201 -12.82 5.08 1.77
N GLY A 202 -13.91 5.33 2.49
CA GLY A 202 -13.89 6.09 3.75
C GLY A 202 -13.83 7.61 3.56
N SER A 203 -13.10 8.28 4.45
CA SER A 203 -13.03 9.74 4.55
C SER A 203 -12.25 10.42 3.43
N ARG A 204 -11.37 9.66 2.75
CA ARG A 204 -10.55 10.14 1.61
C ARG A 204 -10.72 9.22 0.41
N PRO A 205 -11.95 9.11 -0.15
CA PRO A 205 -12.24 8.18 -1.21
C PRO A 205 -11.47 8.55 -2.49
N GLY A 206 -11.07 7.54 -3.25
CA GLY A 206 -10.25 7.75 -4.44
C GLY A 206 -9.53 6.48 -4.86
N TRP A 207 -8.24 6.60 -5.18
CA TRP A 207 -7.45 5.51 -5.75
C TRP A 207 -6.09 5.37 -5.07
N LEU A 208 -5.63 4.13 -4.89
CA LEU A 208 -4.30 3.77 -4.43
C LEU A 208 -3.44 3.43 -5.63
N HIS A 209 -2.33 4.13 -5.84
CA HIS A 209 -1.26 3.74 -6.74
C HIS A 209 -0.59 2.46 -6.20
N ASP A 210 -1.04 1.30 -6.67
CA ASP A 210 -0.77 0.02 -6.02
C ASP A 210 0.47 -0.68 -6.61
N LEU A 211 0.36 -1.22 -7.83
CA LEU A 211 1.50 -1.79 -8.54
C LEU A 211 1.96 -0.86 -9.66
N SER A 212 3.27 -0.71 -9.79
CA SER A 212 3.87 0.09 -10.85
C SER A 212 5.15 -0.57 -11.32
N ARG A 213 5.20 -1.00 -12.57
CA ARG A 213 6.37 -1.70 -13.14
C ARG A 213 6.63 -1.20 -14.55
N ARG A 214 7.90 -1.29 -14.95
CA ARG A 214 8.35 -0.95 -16.30
C ARG A 214 9.43 -1.91 -16.76
N SER A 215 9.50 -2.10 -18.07
CA SER A 215 10.63 -2.74 -18.72
C SER A 215 11.93 -1.99 -18.38
N PRO A 216 13.06 -2.69 -18.21
CA PRO A 216 14.39 -2.07 -18.10
C PRO A 216 14.71 -1.12 -19.26
N ASP A 217 14.21 -1.42 -20.45
CA ASP A 217 14.44 -0.66 -21.68
C ASP A 217 13.44 0.50 -21.88
N ALA A 218 12.51 0.69 -20.93
CA ALA A 218 11.49 1.72 -21.01
C ALA A 218 12.13 3.12 -20.97
N PRO A 219 11.71 4.05 -21.87
CA PRO A 219 12.24 5.41 -21.89
C PRO A 219 12.16 6.12 -20.53
N PRO A 220 13.10 7.03 -20.21
CA PRO A 220 13.01 7.83 -19.00
C PRO A 220 11.72 8.67 -18.98
N GLY A 221 10.98 8.59 -17.88
CA GLY A 221 9.72 9.34 -17.71
C GLY A 221 8.45 8.53 -17.96
N VAL A 222 8.54 7.25 -18.32
CA VAL A 222 7.36 6.38 -18.56
C VAL A 222 6.43 6.30 -17.34
N MET A 223 6.97 6.08 -16.14
CA MET A 223 6.13 6.00 -14.92
C MET A 223 5.51 7.36 -14.57
N GLU A 224 6.27 8.43 -14.74
CA GLU A 224 5.77 9.79 -14.55
C GLU A 224 4.66 10.14 -15.54
N ALA A 225 4.79 9.75 -16.80
CA ALA A 225 3.75 9.97 -17.82
C ALA A 225 2.50 9.12 -17.54
N LEU A 226 2.67 7.85 -17.17
CA LEU A 226 1.58 6.95 -16.77
C LEU A 226 0.77 7.52 -15.62
N ASN A 227 1.45 7.93 -14.55
CA ASN A 227 0.77 8.46 -13.38
C ASN A 227 0.13 9.83 -13.66
N ALA A 228 0.77 10.70 -14.44
CA ALA A 228 0.18 11.98 -14.82
C ALA A 228 -1.12 11.79 -15.62
N THR A 229 -1.12 10.92 -16.64
CA THR A 229 -2.32 10.61 -17.43
C THR A 229 -3.42 10.00 -16.56
N ALA A 230 -3.06 9.09 -15.64
CA ALA A 230 -4.03 8.50 -14.72
C ALA A 230 -4.64 9.54 -13.77
N MET A 231 -3.83 10.43 -13.20
CA MET A 231 -4.31 11.53 -12.35
C MET A 231 -5.22 12.49 -13.12
N GLU A 232 -4.87 12.87 -14.35
CA GLU A 232 -5.71 13.69 -15.22
C GLU A 232 -7.07 13.02 -15.48
N ARG A 233 -7.06 11.73 -15.82
CA ARG A 233 -8.29 10.96 -16.07
C ARG A 233 -9.15 10.80 -14.81
N MET A 234 -8.55 10.39 -13.69
CA MET A 234 -9.25 10.23 -12.41
C MET A 234 -9.83 11.55 -11.89
N SER A 235 -9.11 12.65 -12.09
CA SER A 235 -9.62 13.99 -11.73
C SER A 235 -10.83 14.36 -12.59
N ALA A 236 -10.79 14.06 -13.90
CA ALA A 236 -11.94 14.28 -14.80
C ALA A 236 -13.15 13.40 -14.45
N ASP A 237 -12.92 12.20 -13.92
CA ASP A 237 -13.96 11.30 -13.41
C ASP A 237 -14.48 11.71 -12.02
N GLY A 238 -13.95 12.78 -11.42
CA GLY A 238 -14.38 13.31 -10.12
C GLY A 238 -13.81 12.59 -8.90
N ALA A 239 -12.72 11.83 -9.05
CA ALA A 239 -12.06 11.20 -7.91
C ALA A 239 -11.47 12.24 -6.96
N GLY A 240 -11.61 12.03 -5.64
CA GLY A 240 -11.14 12.99 -4.63
C GLY A 240 -9.63 12.90 -4.37
N TRP A 241 -9.10 11.67 -4.24
CA TRP A 241 -7.72 11.45 -3.79
C TRP A 241 -6.96 10.44 -4.66
N LEU A 242 -5.67 10.69 -4.86
CA LEU A 242 -4.69 9.66 -5.23
C LEU A 242 -3.76 9.41 -4.04
N HIS A 243 -3.79 8.19 -3.52
CA HIS A 243 -2.93 7.69 -2.45
C HIS A 243 -1.72 6.96 -3.06
N PHE A 244 -0.51 7.30 -2.61
CA PHE A 244 0.71 6.61 -3.01
C PHE A 244 1.08 5.44 -2.08
N GLY A 245 0.18 5.10 -1.14
CA GLY A 245 0.35 3.99 -0.20
C GLY A 245 1.45 4.21 0.84
N PHE A 246 1.67 3.18 1.65
CA PHE A 246 2.63 3.15 2.74
C PHE A 246 4.11 3.17 2.27
N THR A 247 4.97 3.84 3.03
CA THR A 247 6.43 3.65 2.96
C THR A 247 6.98 3.51 4.38
N PRO A 248 7.54 2.33 4.75
CA PRO A 248 8.14 2.14 6.07
C PRO A 248 9.33 3.08 6.24
N PHE A 249 9.60 3.43 7.49
CA PHE A 249 10.76 4.20 7.92
C PHE A 249 10.78 5.66 7.42
N THR A 250 9.64 6.18 6.98
CA THR A 250 9.48 7.57 6.53
C THR A 250 8.45 8.32 7.35
N GLY A 251 8.51 9.66 7.37
CA GLY A 251 7.57 10.48 8.15
C GLY A 251 7.66 10.27 9.66
N LEU A 252 8.77 9.71 10.16
CA LEU A 252 8.95 9.41 11.57
C LEU A 252 9.04 10.70 12.39
N SER A 253 8.20 10.84 13.41
CA SER A 253 8.16 12.02 14.29
C SER A 253 7.81 11.61 15.72
N ASP A 254 8.43 12.25 16.72
CA ASP A 254 8.07 12.03 18.14
C ASP A 254 6.62 12.42 18.42
N GLU A 255 6.05 13.37 17.65
CA GLU A 255 4.65 13.80 17.79
C GLU A 255 3.64 12.72 17.37
N HIS A 256 4.08 11.75 16.56
CA HIS A 256 3.22 10.68 16.08
C HIS A 256 3.28 9.44 16.98
N GLU A 257 4.27 9.30 17.84
CA GLU A 257 4.39 8.15 18.74
C GLU A 257 3.29 8.16 19.81
N LEU A 258 2.84 6.97 20.20
CA LEU A 258 1.87 6.80 21.28
C LEU A 258 2.59 6.62 22.63
N PRO A 259 1.95 6.94 23.78
CA PRO A 259 2.56 6.75 25.10
C PRO A 259 3.02 5.32 25.38
N CYS A 260 2.37 4.31 24.79
CA CYS A 260 2.75 2.90 24.94
C CYS A 260 3.90 2.46 24.02
N ALA A 261 4.50 3.37 23.25
CA ALA A 261 5.55 3.05 22.29
C ALA A 261 6.81 2.46 22.95
N SER A 262 7.37 1.43 22.33
CA SER A 262 8.66 0.88 22.75
C SER A 262 9.79 1.78 22.27
N ARG A 263 10.49 2.43 23.21
CA ARG A 263 11.68 3.25 22.91
C ARG A 263 12.76 2.48 22.15
N THR A 264 12.97 1.21 22.48
CA THR A 264 13.94 0.36 21.79
C THR A 264 13.51 0.12 20.35
N PHE A 265 12.23 -0.15 20.10
CA PHE A 265 11.73 -0.34 18.75
C PHE A 265 11.79 0.94 17.92
N THR A 266 11.42 2.10 18.49
CA THR A 266 11.58 3.42 17.84
C THR A 266 13.04 3.66 17.42
N ARG A 267 14.02 3.36 18.30
CA ARG A 267 15.45 3.48 17.97
C ARG A 267 15.83 2.57 16.80
N CYS A 268 15.38 1.32 16.79
CA CYS A 268 15.63 0.39 15.68
C CYS A 268 15.03 0.89 14.37
N VAL A 269 13.78 1.37 14.38
CA VAL A 269 13.10 1.94 13.20
C VAL A 269 13.86 3.16 12.66
N ARG A 270 14.34 4.06 13.53
CA ARG A 270 15.16 5.21 13.12
C ARG A 270 16.52 4.80 12.56
N LEU A 271 17.13 3.75 13.11
CA LEU A 271 18.38 3.21 12.58
C LEU A 271 18.19 2.62 11.17
N LEU A 272 17.10 1.88 10.96
CA LEU A 272 16.71 1.35 9.65
C LEU A 272 16.38 2.47 8.66
N ALA A 273 15.74 3.54 9.10
CA ALA A 273 15.50 4.72 8.26
C ALA A 273 16.82 5.35 7.76
N ARG A 274 17.85 5.36 8.61
CA ARG A 274 19.14 6.00 8.31
C ARG A 274 20.10 5.12 7.52
N TYR A 275 20.11 3.81 7.75
CA TYR A 275 21.13 2.89 7.24
C TYR A 275 20.56 1.64 6.55
N GLY A 276 19.24 1.49 6.51
CA GLY A 276 18.55 0.29 6.03
C GLY A 276 18.26 0.25 4.54
N GLU A 277 18.92 1.07 3.71
CA GLU A 277 18.66 1.11 2.26
C GLU A 277 18.83 -0.26 1.58
N ARG A 278 19.76 -1.09 2.08
CA ARG A 278 19.98 -2.47 1.61
C ARG A 278 18.84 -3.42 1.98
N ILE A 279 18.05 -3.10 3.01
CA ILE A 279 16.92 -3.90 3.49
C ILE A 279 15.64 -3.45 2.78
N TYR A 280 15.40 -2.15 2.72
CA TYR A 280 14.27 -1.57 2.01
C TYR A 280 14.62 -0.15 1.49
N PRO A 281 14.46 0.13 0.18
CA PRO A 281 14.83 1.42 -0.41
C PRO A 281 13.78 2.52 -0.12
N ALA A 282 13.55 2.83 1.16
CA ALA A 282 12.55 3.78 1.62
C ALA A 282 12.76 5.18 1.04
N ALA A 283 14.01 5.66 0.98
CA ALA A 283 14.35 6.99 0.49
C ALA A 283 13.96 7.18 -0.99
N ALA A 284 14.27 6.21 -1.84
CA ALA A 284 13.92 6.25 -3.26
C ALA A 284 12.39 6.22 -3.49
N GLN A 285 11.68 5.40 -2.72
CA GLN A 285 10.21 5.37 -2.75
C GLN A 285 9.60 6.70 -2.29
N LEU A 286 10.13 7.28 -1.22
CA LEU A 286 9.70 8.59 -0.74
C LEU A 286 9.98 9.71 -1.77
N GLU A 287 11.14 9.69 -2.41
CA GLU A 287 11.51 10.67 -3.44
C GLU A 287 10.55 10.59 -4.64
N TYR A 288 10.13 9.38 -5.03
CA TYR A 288 9.09 9.21 -6.06
C TYR A 288 7.79 9.91 -5.66
N LYS A 289 7.30 9.68 -4.43
CA LYS A 289 6.05 10.27 -3.92
C LYS A 289 6.12 11.79 -3.80
N ARG A 290 7.25 12.33 -3.30
CA ARG A 290 7.47 13.77 -3.13
C ARG A 290 7.45 14.56 -4.44
N LYS A 291 7.78 13.94 -5.59
CA LYS A 291 7.69 14.59 -6.91
C LYS A 291 6.28 15.06 -7.26
N TRP A 292 5.27 14.47 -6.64
CA TRP A 292 3.86 14.79 -6.84
C TRP A 292 3.32 15.82 -5.84
N ALA A 293 4.17 16.37 -4.97
CA ALA A 293 3.80 17.36 -3.94
C ALA A 293 2.56 16.93 -3.13
N PRO A 294 2.65 15.83 -2.35
CA PRO A 294 1.51 15.30 -1.60
C PRO A 294 0.92 16.37 -0.66
N HIS A 295 -0.41 16.42 -0.64
CA HIS A 295 -1.19 17.34 0.20
C HIS A 295 -1.38 16.80 1.62
N VAL A 296 -1.31 15.47 1.78
CA VAL A 296 -1.50 14.79 3.07
C VAL A 296 -0.39 13.77 3.28
N VAL A 297 0.11 13.71 4.52
CA VAL A 297 0.97 12.66 5.05
C VAL A 297 0.26 12.01 6.23
N LEU A 298 0.05 10.70 6.18
CA LEU A 298 -0.64 9.94 7.23
C LEU A 298 0.37 9.07 7.96
N PRO A 299 0.56 9.19 9.28
CA PRO A 299 1.42 8.28 10.02
C PRO A 299 0.80 6.88 10.02
N GLU A 300 1.65 5.87 9.85
CA GLU A 300 1.24 4.47 9.88
C GLU A 300 2.00 3.70 10.94
N TYR A 301 1.29 2.79 11.60
CA TYR A 301 1.71 2.17 12.85
C TYR A 301 1.82 0.65 12.75
N ILE A 302 2.58 0.10 13.69
CA ILE A 302 2.66 -1.32 13.99
C ILE A 302 2.34 -1.55 15.46
N ALA A 303 1.53 -2.56 15.76
CA ALA A 303 1.14 -2.94 17.09
C ALA A 303 1.54 -4.38 17.40
N PHE A 304 2.07 -4.61 18.60
CA PHE A 304 2.50 -5.92 19.09
C PHE A 304 1.69 -6.31 20.32
N GLN A 305 1.16 -7.54 20.33
CA GLN A 305 0.57 -8.12 21.52
C GLN A 305 1.69 -8.52 22.50
N GLY A 306 1.98 -7.62 23.44
CA GLY A 306 3.17 -7.66 24.30
C GLY A 306 4.36 -6.93 23.67
N ARG A 307 5.57 -7.23 24.16
CA ARG A 307 6.78 -6.49 23.73
C ARG A 307 7.20 -6.83 22.29
N PRO A 308 7.63 -5.85 21.49
CA PRO A 308 8.23 -6.09 20.18
C PRO A 308 9.45 -6.99 20.32
N GLY A 309 9.54 -8.03 19.47
CA GLY A 309 10.64 -8.99 19.50
C GLY A 309 11.17 -9.29 18.09
N PRO A 310 12.46 -9.65 17.94
CA PRO A 310 13.05 -9.98 16.64
C PRO A 310 12.30 -11.10 15.90
N ALA A 311 11.77 -12.08 16.65
CA ALA A 311 10.98 -13.16 16.08
C ALA A 311 9.70 -12.66 15.38
N ALA A 312 9.00 -11.68 15.97
CA ALA A 312 7.79 -11.11 15.38
C ALA A 312 8.11 -10.37 14.06
N VAL A 313 9.18 -9.55 14.06
CA VAL A 313 9.66 -8.85 12.87
C VAL A 313 10.09 -9.83 11.78
N TRP A 314 10.82 -10.89 12.14
CA TRP A 314 11.22 -11.94 11.21
C TRP A 314 10.02 -12.65 10.57
N GLN A 315 8.99 -12.99 11.37
CA GLN A 315 7.78 -13.62 10.83
C GLN A 315 7.01 -12.68 9.91
N LEU A 316 7.00 -11.37 10.18
CA LEU A 316 6.44 -10.35 9.30
C LEU A 316 7.18 -10.31 7.95
N LEU A 317 8.52 -10.26 7.97
CA LEU A 317 9.33 -10.29 6.74
C LEU A 317 9.11 -11.57 5.92
N ARG A 318 8.95 -12.73 6.58
CA ARG A 318 8.62 -13.99 5.90
C ARG A 318 7.25 -13.94 5.24
N ALA A 319 6.24 -13.39 5.90
CA ALA A 319 4.88 -13.32 5.36
C ALA A 319 4.73 -12.37 4.18
N THR A 320 5.58 -11.34 4.12
CA THR A 320 5.69 -10.45 2.96
C THR A 320 6.58 -11.00 1.84
N ARG A 321 7.23 -12.15 2.05
CA ARG A 321 8.28 -12.75 1.18
C ARG A 321 9.49 -11.84 0.97
N ALA A 322 9.77 -10.95 1.93
CA ALA A 322 10.98 -10.13 1.93
C ALA A 322 12.24 -10.95 2.27
N VAL A 323 12.07 -12.10 2.92
CA VAL A 323 13.10 -13.12 3.20
C VAL A 323 12.58 -14.52 2.86
#